data_AF-A0A6P1D733-F1
#
_entry.id   AF-A0A6P1D733-F1
#
_cell.length_a   1.000
_cell.length_b   1.000
_cell.length_c   1.000
_cell.angle_alpha   90.00
_cell.angle_beta   90.00
_cell.angle_gamma   90.00
#
_symmetry.space_group_name_H-M   'P 1'
#
loop_
_entity.id
_entity.type
_entity.pdbx_description
1 polymer ?
#
loop_
_entity_poly.entity_id
_entity_poly.type
_entity_poly.pdbx_seq_one_letter_code
_entity_poly.pdbx_strand_id
1 'polypeptide(L)'
;MSHGPDVSSTEHATAAPAAPLPFSAQIRSATARQHEEAENSSFISDMLGGELGVESYLRYTGQLWFVYRALEGRWDSLAEDPIAGPFIRPELARTAELERDLAHLAGPGWRDGLEPLPATAAYAARIDECARDWPGGYIAHHYTRYLGDLSGGQVIRGTAEKLWNLPHRGDGVRFYVFDAVGNPAAFKREYRALLDRMPLDDLERRRVLDEGQRAFAMNTAVFEELAEEFPTRRPS
;
A
#
# COMPACT_ATOMS: atom_id res chain seq x y z
N MET A 1 -63.25 34.82 31.09
CA MET A 1 -62.26 33.97 31.78
C MET A 1 -61.57 33.13 30.73
N SER A 2 -60.28 33.41 30.55
CA SER A 2 -59.40 32.82 29.53
C SER A 2 -58.96 31.42 29.98
N HIS A 3 -58.95 30.42 29.09
CA HIS A 3 -58.19 29.19 29.25
C HIS A 3 -57.45 28.92 27.94
N GLY A 4 -56.12 29.05 27.99
CA GLY A 4 -55.20 28.94 26.85
C GLY A 4 -54.94 27.50 26.42
N PRO A 5 -54.23 27.30 25.30
CA PRO A 5 -54.01 25.99 24.73
C PRO A 5 -52.89 25.22 25.43
N ASP A 6 -53.05 23.90 25.39
CA ASP A 6 -52.16 22.85 25.89
C ASP A 6 -50.78 22.91 25.20
N VAL A 7 -49.72 22.96 26.00
CA VAL A 7 -48.34 23.03 25.53
C VAL A 7 -47.82 21.61 25.35
N SER A 8 -47.82 21.14 24.10
CA SER A 8 -47.21 19.88 23.70
C SER A 8 -45.72 19.92 24.00
N SER A 9 -45.32 19.16 25.03
CA SER A 9 -43.92 18.95 25.39
C SER A 9 -43.27 18.03 24.35
N THR A 10 -42.49 18.60 23.45
CA THR A 10 -41.65 17.84 22.53
C THR A 10 -40.39 17.40 23.27
N GLU A 11 -40.35 16.15 23.73
CA GLU A 11 -39.12 15.52 24.21
C GLU A 11 -38.09 15.49 23.07
N HIS A 12 -37.03 16.29 23.20
CA HIS A 12 -35.82 16.14 22.38
C HIS A 12 -35.13 14.83 22.78
N ALA A 13 -35.40 13.77 22.03
CA ALA A 13 -34.60 12.56 22.06
C ALA A 13 -33.15 12.94 21.74
N THR A 14 -32.30 12.95 22.76
CA THR A 14 -30.86 13.17 22.63
C THR A 14 -30.31 11.93 21.92
N ALA A 15 -29.99 12.07 20.64
CA ALA A 15 -29.34 11.01 19.89
C ALA A 15 -28.02 10.65 20.60
N ALA A 16 -27.87 9.37 20.95
CA ALA A 16 -26.61 8.86 21.48
C ALA A 16 -25.48 9.21 20.50
N PRO A 17 -24.29 9.64 20.98
CA PRO A 17 -23.18 9.95 20.09
C PRO A 17 -22.88 8.72 19.23
N ALA A 18 -22.81 8.92 17.91
CA ALA A 18 -22.46 7.85 16.98
C ALA A 18 -21.14 7.21 17.43
N ALA A 19 -21.10 5.87 17.48
CA ALA A 19 -19.88 5.17 17.81
C ALA A 19 -18.75 5.63 16.88
N PRO A 20 -17.53 5.88 17.39
CA PRO A 20 -16.42 6.32 16.56
C PRO A 20 -16.18 5.31 15.44
N LEU A 21 -15.87 5.81 14.24
CA LEU A 21 -15.63 4.98 13.07
C LEU A 21 -14.56 3.92 13.37
N PRO A 22 -14.69 2.68 12.85
CA PRO A 22 -13.65 1.66 12.97
C PRO A 22 -12.31 2.19 12.45
N PHE A 23 -11.19 1.76 13.04
CA PHE A 23 -9.87 2.29 12.69
C PHE A 23 -9.53 2.03 11.21
N SER A 24 -9.96 0.89 10.67
CA SER A 24 -9.84 0.56 9.25
C SER A 24 -10.57 1.55 8.33
N ALA A 25 -11.70 2.12 8.77
CA ALA A 25 -12.41 3.17 8.04
C ALA A 25 -11.69 4.52 8.17
N GLN A 26 -11.14 4.82 9.34
CA GLN A 26 -10.38 6.05 9.57
C GLN A 26 -9.12 6.11 8.69
N ILE A 27 -8.30 5.05 8.68
CA ILE A 27 -7.07 5.01 7.87
C ILE A 27 -7.39 5.07 6.38
N ARG A 28 -8.43 4.37 5.91
CA ARG A 28 -8.89 4.47 4.52
C ARG A 28 -9.28 5.90 4.15
N SER A 29 -10.04 6.59 5.00
CA SER A 29 -10.45 7.98 4.75
C SER A 29 -9.27 8.93 4.78
N ALA A 30 -8.36 8.77 5.74
CA ALA A 30 -7.17 9.61 5.91
C ALA A 30 -6.21 9.53 4.71
N THR A 31 -6.16 8.37 4.04
CA THR A 31 -5.26 8.15 2.90
C THR A 31 -5.97 8.19 1.54
N ALA A 32 -7.26 8.51 1.49
CA ALA A 32 -8.06 8.39 0.25
C ALA A 32 -7.54 9.32 -0.86
N ARG A 33 -7.23 10.58 -0.53
CA ARG A 33 -6.69 11.56 -1.48
C ARG A 33 -5.33 11.12 -2.02
N GLN A 34 -4.43 10.69 -1.14
CA GLN A 34 -3.09 10.26 -1.52
C GLN A 34 -3.11 8.96 -2.35
N HIS A 35 -4.08 8.08 -2.11
CA HIS A 35 -4.31 6.90 -2.96
C HIS A 35 -4.70 7.32 -4.38
N GLU A 36 -5.66 8.24 -4.52
CA GLU A 36 -6.08 8.78 -5.82
C GLU A 36 -4.92 9.48 -6.55
N GLU A 37 -4.09 10.24 -5.84
CA GLU A 37 -2.91 10.89 -6.42
C GLU A 37 -1.86 9.87 -6.89
N ALA A 38 -1.60 8.82 -6.11
CA ALA A 38 -0.66 7.77 -6.48
C ALA A 38 -1.12 6.99 -7.72
N GLU A 39 -2.42 6.66 -7.81
CA GLU A 39 -3.01 5.99 -8.98
C GLU A 39 -2.93 6.84 -10.26
N ASN A 40 -3.02 8.16 -10.12
CA ASN A 40 -2.96 9.11 -11.23
C ASN A 40 -1.55 9.69 -11.46
N SER A 41 -0.51 9.11 -10.86
CA SER A 41 0.87 9.56 -11.09
C SER A 41 1.23 9.44 -12.59
N SER A 42 1.97 10.43 -13.09
CA SER A 42 2.35 10.48 -14.52
C SER A 42 3.16 9.26 -14.92
N PHE A 43 4.11 8.85 -14.09
CA PHE A 43 4.93 7.65 -14.35
C PHE A 43 4.08 6.40 -14.53
N ILE A 44 3.16 6.11 -13.58
CA ILE A 44 2.31 4.92 -13.68
C ILE A 44 1.38 5.03 -14.89
N SER A 45 0.78 6.19 -15.11
CA SER A 45 -0.12 6.42 -16.26
C SER A 45 0.59 6.22 -17.59
N ASP A 46 1.77 6.82 -17.76
CA ASP A 46 2.56 6.77 -19.00
C ASP A 46 3.15 5.35 -19.22
N MET A 47 3.63 4.70 -18.15
CA MET A 47 4.11 3.31 -18.20
C MET A 47 3.01 2.34 -18.61
N LEU A 48 1.83 2.41 -17.96
CA LEU A 48 0.70 1.55 -18.28
C LEU A 48 0.01 1.94 -19.60
N GLY A 49 0.20 3.16 -20.06
CA GLY A 49 -0.19 3.62 -21.39
C GLY A 49 0.71 3.06 -22.51
N GLY A 50 1.88 2.52 -22.16
CA GLY A 50 2.86 1.99 -23.13
C GLY A 50 3.87 3.01 -23.63
N GLU A 51 3.92 4.22 -23.05
CA GLU A 51 4.78 5.32 -23.50
C GLU A 51 6.24 5.17 -23.03
N LEU A 52 6.51 4.45 -21.94
CA LEU A 52 7.82 4.38 -21.27
C LEU A 52 8.64 3.09 -21.53
N GLY A 53 8.06 2.11 -22.24
CA GLY A 53 8.72 0.84 -22.58
C GLY A 53 8.90 -0.14 -21.41
N VAL A 54 9.50 -1.31 -21.67
CA VAL A 54 9.68 -2.36 -20.64
C VAL A 54 10.75 -2.01 -19.60
N GLU A 55 11.74 -1.21 -19.97
CA GLU A 55 12.82 -0.78 -19.08
C GLU A 55 12.29 0.05 -17.90
N SER A 56 11.26 0.87 -18.10
CA SER A 56 10.62 1.61 -17.01
C SER A 56 9.93 0.67 -16.03
N TYR A 57 9.30 -0.39 -16.54
CA TYR A 57 8.66 -1.41 -15.71
C TYR A 57 9.69 -2.23 -14.93
N LEU A 58 10.81 -2.61 -15.56
CA LEU A 58 11.95 -3.23 -14.90
C LEU A 58 12.49 -2.33 -13.78
N ARG A 59 12.73 -1.04 -14.07
CA ARG A 59 13.23 -0.07 -13.08
C ARG A 59 12.29 0.04 -11.88
N TYR A 60 10.99 0.18 -12.13
CA TYR A 60 9.97 0.24 -11.09
C TYR A 60 9.91 -1.05 -10.25
N THR A 61 9.92 -2.21 -10.91
CA THR A 61 9.96 -3.52 -10.24
C THR A 61 11.19 -3.65 -9.34
N GLY A 62 12.34 -3.12 -9.77
CA GLY A 62 13.55 -3.01 -8.96
C GLY A 62 13.36 -2.15 -7.70
N GLN A 63 12.66 -1.01 -7.82
CA GLN A 63 12.37 -0.17 -6.65
C GLN A 63 11.43 -0.86 -5.66
N LEU A 64 10.43 -1.59 -6.15
CA LEU A 64 9.57 -2.41 -5.31
C LEU A 64 10.39 -3.43 -4.53
N TRP A 65 11.38 -4.09 -5.14
CA TRP A 65 12.22 -5.06 -4.43
C TRP A 65 12.85 -4.48 -3.16
N PHE A 66 13.41 -3.27 -3.20
CA PHE A 66 13.95 -2.61 -1.99
C PHE A 66 12.88 -2.33 -0.93
N VAL A 67 11.70 -1.84 -1.33
CA VAL A 67 10.60 -1.55 -0.41
C VAL A 67 10.10 -2.81 0.29
N TYR A 68 9.88 -3.90 -0.46
CA TYR A 68 9.39 -5.16 0.13
C TYR A 68 10.48 -5.87 0.93
N ARG A 69 11.75 -5.74 0.56
CA ARG A 69 12.88 -6.18 1.39
C ARG A 69 12.89 -5.52 2.76
N ALA A 70 12.52 -4.24 2.85
CA ALA A 70 12.39 -3.54 4.12
C ALA A 70 11.13 -3.96 4.90
N LEU A 71 9.99 -4.15 4.22
CA LEU A 71 8.77 -4.66 4.85
C LEU A 71 8.96 -6.05 5.44
N GLU A 72 9.66 -6.93 4.71
CA GLU A 72 9.74 -8.36 5.03
C GLU A 72 10.97 -8.72 5.85
N GLY A 73 11.98 -7.85 5.90
CA GLY A 73 13.29 -8.14 6.50
C GLY A 73 13.29 -8.39 8.01
N ARG A 74 12.21 -8.05 8.73
CA ARG A 74 12.07 -8.21 10.18
C ARG A 74 10.87 -9.06 10.60
N TRP A 75 10.28 -9.79 9.67
CA TRP A 75 9.07 -10.58 9.94
C TRP A 75 9.23 -11.57 11.08
N ASP A 76 10.39 -12.21 11.23
CA ASP A 76 10.64 -13.13 12.36
C ASP A 76 10.48 -12.45 13.72
N SER A 77 11.00 -11.22 13.88
CA SER A 77 10.84 -10.46 15.12
C SER A 77 9.45 -9.84 15.28
N LEU A 78 8.86 -9.36 14.18
CA LEU A 78 7.55 -8.72 14.18
C LEU A 78 6.41 -9.74 14.40
N ALA A 79 6.60 -11.01 14.03
CA ALA A 79 5.63 -12.08 14.24
C ALA A 79 5.31 -12.28 15.73
N GLU A 80 6.28 -12.00 16.61
CA GLU A 80 6.13 -12.09 18.07
C GLU A 80 5.56 -10.82 18.71
N ASP A 81 5.45 -9.72 17.96
CA ASP A 81 4.92 -8.45 18.45
C ASP A 81 3.37 -8.49 18.54
N PRO A 82 2.76 -8.05 19.65
CA PRO A 82 1.31 -8.12 19.83
C PRO A 82 0.50 -7.23 18.87
N ILE A 83 1.11 -6.18 18.30
CA ILE A 83 0.47 -5.28 17.34
C ILE A 83 0.72 -5.76 15.91
N ALA A 84 1.99 -6.01 15.55
CA ALA A 84 2.36 -6.35 14.17
C ALA A 84 2.16 -7.83 13.84
N GLY A 85 2.37 -8.73 14.80
CA GLY A 85 2.36 -10.19 14.60
C GLY A 85 1.13 -10.73 13.87
N PRO A 86 -0.10 -10.30 14.22
CA PRO A 86 -1.31 -10.76 13.52
C PRO A 86 -1.35 -10.43 12.02
N PHE A 87 -0.56 -9.45 11.55
CA PHE A 87 -0.47 -9.03 10.16
C PHE A 87 0.66 -9.73 9.39
N ILE A 88 1.60 -10.36 10.09
CA ILE A 88 2.70 -11.10 9.47
C ILE A 88 2.18 -12.43 8.92
N ARG A 89 1.95 -12.46 7.61
CA ARG A 89 1.26 -13.56 6.92
C ARG A 89 2.07 -14.01 5.71
N PRO A 90 2.67 -15.22 5.73
CA PRO A 90 3.52 -15.71 4.64
C PRO A 90 2.87 -15.67 3.26
N GLU A 91 1.54 -15.82 3.17
CA GLU A 91 0.79 -15.73 1.92
C GLU A 91 0.84 -14.33 1.25
N LEU A 92 1.25 -13.29 1.99
CA LEU A 92 1.47 -11.96 1.46
C LEU A 92 2.89 -11.74 0.92
N ALA A 93 3.90 -12.51 1.36
CA ALA A 93 5.31 -12.23 1.07
C ALA A 93 5.55 -12.08 -0.45
N ARG A 94 6.27 -11.03 -0.84
CA ARG A 94 6.48 -10.59 -2.22
C ARG A 94 7.95 -10.57 -2.64
N THR A 95 8.90 -10.49 -1.71
CA THR A 95 10.32 -10.38 -2.05
C THR A 95 10.76 -11.51 -2.99
N ALA A 96 10.42 -12.76 -2.67
CA ALA A 96 10.78 -13.91 -3.52
C ALA A 96 10.12 -13.86 -4.92
N GLU A 97 8.91 -13.32 -5.03
CA GLU A 97 8.23 -13.16 -6.32
C GLU A 97 8.87 -12.03 -7.15
N LEU A 98 9.24 -10.91 -6.51
CA LEU A 98 9.99 -9.82 -7.15
C LEU A 98 11.35 -10.30 -7.68
N GLU A 99 12.05 -11.15 -6.93
CA GLU A 99 13.33 -11.71 -7.38
C GLU A 99 13.18 -12.61 -8.61
N ARG A 100 12.08 -13.37 -8.71
CA ARG A 100 11.76 -14.18 -9.90
C ARG A 100 11.40 -13.29 -11.08
N ASP A 101 10.61 -12.25 -10.85
CA ASP A 101 10.21 -11.30 -11.88
C ASP A 101 11.43 -10.56 -12.45
N LEU A 102 12.32 -10.06 -11.58
CA LEU A 102 13.55 -9.38 -11.99
C LEU A 102 14.50 -10.31 -12.73
N ALA A 103 14.63 -11.56 -12.30
CA ALA A 103 15.43 -12.56 -13.02
C ALA A 103 14.88 -12.88 -14.41
N HIS A 104 13.56 -12.81 -14.60
CA HIS A 104 12.93 -12.97 -15.90
C HIS A 104 13.13 -11.75 -16.80
N LEU A 105 12.96 -10.55 -16.25
CA LEU A 105 13.02 -9.30 -17.00
C LEU A 105 14.46 -8.93 -17.41
N ALA A 106 15.45 -9.14 -16.53
CA ALA A 106 16.83 -8.70 -16.73
C ALA A 106 17.86 -9.85 -16.76
N GLY A 107 17.41 -11.11 -16.60
CA GLY A 107 18.29 -12.28 -16.58
C GLY A 107 18.92 -12.57 -15.21
N PRO A 108 19.81 -13.57 -15.11
CA PRO A 108 20.37 -14.04 -13.84
C PRO A 108 21.24 -12.99 -13.11
N GLY A 109 21.78 -12.01 -13.85
CA GLY A 109 22.55 -10.89 -13.33
C GLY A 109 21.69 -9.67 -12.97
N TRP A 110 20.38 -9.81 -12.77
CA TRP A 110 19.47 -8.68 -12.53
C TRP A 110 19.84 -7.78 -11.33
N ARG A 111 20.64 -8.30 -10.39
CA ARG A 111 21.16 -7.52 -9.26
C ARG A 111 22.30 -6.58 -9.67
N ASP A 112 22.98 -6.86 -10.78
CA ASP A 112 24.12 -6.08 -11.25
C ASP A 112 23.64 -4.69 -11.69
N GLY A 113 24.05 -3.65 -10.97
CA GLY A 113 23.63 -2.28 -11.24
C GLY A 113 22.23 -1.92 -10.72
N LEU A 114 21.58 -2.82 -9.95
CA LEU A 114 20.34 -2.48 -9.27
C LEU A 114 20.63 -1.58 -8.06
N GLU A 115 20.36 -0.29 -8.25
CA GLU A 115 20.51 0.73 -7.20
C GLU A 115 19.15 1.30 -6.79
N PRO A 116 18.92 1.55 -5.48
CA PRO A 116 17.72 2.24 -5.05
C PRO A 116 17.79 3.71 -5.47
N LEU A 117 16.67 4.24 -5.92
CA LEU A 117 16.51 5.70 -6.03
C LEU A 117 16.61 6.36 -4.64
N PRO A 118 17.00 7.64 -4.53
CA PRO A 118 17.03 8.34 -3.25
C PRO A 118 15.71 8.25 -2.47
N ALA A 119 14.56 8.45 -3.12
CA ALA A 119 13.25 8.28 -2.49
C ALA A 119 12.98 6.84 -2.07
N THR A 120 13.41 5.85 -2.87
CA THR A 120 13.27 4.43 -2.53
C THR A 120 14.11 4.05 -1.32
N ALA A 121 15.36 4.52 -1.24
CA ALA A 121 16.23 4.30 -0.09
C ALA A 121 15.66 4.96 1.17
N ALA A 122 15.15 6.19 1.07
CA ALA A 122 14.49 6.89 2.19
C ALA A 122 13.23 6.14 2.67
N TYR A 123 12.44 5.60 1.73
CA TYR A 123 11.24 4.82 2.06
C TYR A 123 11.61 3.52 2.77
N ALA A 124 12.53 2.74 2.21
CA ALA A 124 13.02 1.51 2.82
C ALA A 124 13.60 1.75 4.23
N ALA A 125 14.36 2.83 4.41
CA ALA A 125 14.91 3.21 5.72
C ALA A 125 13.82 3.55 6.73
N ARG A 126 12.76 4.26 6.33
CA ARG A 126 11.63 4.56 7.22
C ARG A 126 10.84 3.32 7.61
N ILE A 127 10.64 2.39 6.67
CA ILE A 127 9.99 1.11 6.98
C ILE A 127 10.81 0.35 8.03
N ASP A 128 12.14 0.25 7.85
CA ASP A 128 13.01 -0.44 8.82
C ASP A 128 13.04 0.24 10.19
N GLU A 129 13.03 1.58 10.24
CA GLU A 129 12.91 2.35 11.48
C GLU A 129 11.61 2.01 12.23
N CYS A 130 10.46 2.08 11.54
CA CYS A 130 9.17 1.71 12.13
C CYS A 130 9.14 0.23 12.56
N ALA A 131 9.69 -0.67 11.75
CA ALA A 131 9.75 -2.10 12.07
C ALA A 131 10.59 -2.40 13.33
N ARG A 132 11.56 -1.55 13.66
CA ARG A 132 12.37 -1.68 14.89
C ARG A 132 11.68 -1.11 16.11
N ASP A 133 11.21 0.12 15.98
CA ASP A 133 10.95 0.97 17.14
C ASP A 133 9.45 1.28 17.30
N TRP A 134 8.64 1.03 16.28
CA TRP A 134 7.25 1.46 16.25
C TRP A 134 6.32 0.55 15.40
N PRO A 135 5.86 -0.58 15.97
CA PRO A 135 4.99 -1.55 15.28
C PRO A 135 3.71 -0.95 14.68
N GLY A 136 3.08 0.02 15.37
CA GLY A 136 1.91 0.74 14.85
C GLY A 136 2.22 1.50 13.56
N GLY A 137 3.35 2.21 13.50
CA GLY A 137 3.82 2.89 12.29
C GLY A 137 4.20 1.92 11.18
N TYR A 138 4.77 0.76 11.52
CA TYR A 138 5.05 -0.30 10.55
C TYR A 138 3.76 -0.81 9.90
N ILE A 139 2.69 -1.00 10.67
CA ILE A 139 1.38 -1.40 10.13
C ILE A 139 0.81 -0.38 9.15
N ALA A 140 1.12 0.91 9.30
CA ALA A 140 0.71 1.92 8.32
C ALA A 140 1.33 1.65 6.94
N HIS A 141 2.63 1.34 6.88
CA HIS A 141 3.35 0.98 5.64
C HIS A 141 2.87 -0.35 5.05
N HIS A 142 2.73 -1.36 5.91
CA HIS A 142 2.23 -2.68 5.54
C HIS A 142 0.81 -2.60 4.94
N TYR A 143 -0.08 -1.81 5.56
CA TYR A 143 -1.42 -1.55 5.06
C TYR A 143 -1.40 -0.90 3.67
N THR A 144 -0.64 0.19 3.53
CA THR A 144 -0.54 0.95 2.28
C THR A 144 -0.10 0.09 1.11
N ARG A 145 0.90 -0.79 1.33
CA ARG A 145 1.43 -1.66 0.29
C ARG A 145 0.51 -2.86 0.00
N TYR A 146 0.33 -3.78 0.95
CA TYR A 146 -0.34 -5.05 0.67
C TYR A 146 -1.83 -4.91 0.31
N LEU A 147 -2.58 -3.98 0.93
CA LEU A 147 -3.99 -3.78 0.54
C LEU A 147 -4.12 -3.09 -0.82
N GLY A 148 -3.15 -2.25 -1.18
CA GLY A 148 -3.01 -1.69 -2.52
C GLY A 148 -2.81 -2.80 -3.56
N ASP A 149 -1.84 -3.70 -3.34
CA ASP A 149 -1.53 -4.78 -4.28
C ASP A 149 -2.72 -5.74 -4.49
N LEU A 150 -3.44 -6.08 -3.41
CA LEU A 150 -4.64 -6.92 -3.44
C LEU A 150 -5.87 -6.23 -4.06
N SER A 151 -5.76 -4.95 -4.42
CA SER A 151 -6.87 -4.16 -4.98
C SER A 151 -6.55 -3.67 -6.39
N GLY A 152 -5.49 -2.86 -6.57
CA GLY A 152 -5.11 -2.26 -7.85
C GLY A 152 -4.08 -3.08 -8.65
N GLY A 153 -3.34 -4.00 -8.01
CA GLY A 153 -2.25 -4.74 -8.65
C GLY A 153 -2.67 -5.58 -9.87
N GLN A 154 -3.95 -5.95 -9.95
CA GLN A 154 -4.48 -6.72 -11.08
C GLN A 154 -4.52 -5.91 -12.38
N VAL A 155 -4.71 -4.58 -12.29
CA VAL A 155 -4.67 -3.67 -13.45
C VAL A 155 -3.25 -3.61 -13.99
N ILE A 156 -2.27 -3.36 -13.11
CA ILE A 156 -0.85 -3.30 -13.48
C ILE A 156 -0.43 -4.61 -14.13
N ARG A 157 -0.73 -5.76 -13.50
CA ARG A 157 -0.43 -7.09 -14.05
C ARG A 157 -1.00 -7.26 -15.46
N GLY A 158 -2.31 -7.05 -15.61
CA GLY A 158 -3.00 -7.30 -16.87
C GLY A 158 -2.54 -6.39 -18.01
N THR A 159 -2.10 -5.17 -17.69
CA THR A 159 -1.50 -4.26 -18.66
C THR A 159 -0.06 -4.65 -19.01
N ALA A 160 0.77 -4.99 -18.02
CA ALA A 160 2.15 -5.44 -18.25
C ALA A 160 2.22 -6.73 -19.09
N GLU A 161 1.36 -7.71 -18.78
CA GLU A 161 1.21 -8.95 -19.57
C GLU A 161 0.96 -8.64 -21.05
N LYS A 162 0.11 -7.66 -21.35
CA LYS A 162 -0.26 -7.29 -22.72
C LYS A 162 0.80 -6.45 -23.42
N LEU A 163 1.33 -5.41 -22.77
CA LEU A 163 2.28 -4.48 -23.37
C LEU A 163 3.60 -5.18 -23.73
N TRP A 164 4.05 -6.11 -22.89
CA TRP A 164 5.38 -6.73 -23.04
C TRP A 164 5.34 -8.24 -23.24
N ASN A 165 4.16 -8.79 -23.57
CA ASN A 165 3.95 -10.21 -23.88
C ASN A 165 4.51 -11.14 -22.78
N LEU A 166 4.29 -10.76 -21.52
CA LEU A 166 4.76 -11.54 -20.36
C LEU A 166 3.84 -12.75 -20.11
N PRO A 167 4.38 -13.86 -19.58
CA PRO A 167 3.59 -15.03 -19.21
C PRO A 167 2.40 -14.68 -18.32
N HIS A 168 1.21 -15.17 -18.68
CA HIS A 168 0.01 -14.91 -17.89
C HIS A 168 0.15 -15.42 -16.45
N ARG A 169 0.05 -14.50 -15.48
CA ARG A 169 0.27 -14.76 -14.04
C ARG A 169 1.61 -15.46 -13.74
N GLY A 170 2.59 -15.33 -14.62
CA GLY A 170 3.87 -15.99 -14.52
C GLY A 170 5.01 -15.03 -14.22
N ASP A 171 6.22 -15.49 -14.53
CA ASP A 171 7.45 -14.73 -14.36
C ASP A 171 7.37 -13.36 -15.07
N GLY A 172 7.87 -12.32 -14.40
CA GLY A 172 7.79 -10.94 -14.85
C GLY A 172 6.60 -10.19 -14.26
N VAL A 173 5.59 -10.89 -13.71
CA VAL A 173 4.43 -10.27 -13.05
C VAL A 173 3.93 -11.01 -11.79
N ARG A 174 4.71 -11.96 -11.25
CA ARG A 174 4.36 -12.77 -10.07
C ARG A 174 4.13 -11.96 -8.82
N PHE A 175 4.77 -10.79 -8.71
CA PHE A 175 4.55 -9.84 -7.63
C PHE A 175 3.04 -9.57 -7.40
N TYR A 176 2.27 -9.46 -8.48
CA TYR A 176 0.83 -9.19 -8.44
C TYR A 176 -0.06 -10.45 -8.30
N VAL A 177 0.54 -11.63 -8.11
CA VAL A 177 -0.14 -12.93 -8.07
C VAL A 177 -0.09 -13.50 -6.64
N PHE A 178 -1.23 -13.46 -5.96
CA PHE A 178 -1.37 -13.92 -4.58
C PHE A 178 -2.10 -15.28 -4.52
N ASP A 179 -1.55 -16.32 -5.15
CA ASP A 179 -2.21 -17.63 -5.23
C ASP A 179 -2.40 -18.30 -3.86
N ALA A 180 -1.54 -17.99 -2.89
CA ALA A 180 -1.69 -18.44 -1.51
C ALA A 180 -2.85 -17.75 -0.77
N VAL A 181 -3.33 -16.60 -1.26
CA VAL A 181 -4.50 -15.91 -0.75
C VAL A 181 -5.74 -16.43 -1.47
N GLY A 182 -6.35 -17.50 -0.94
CA GLY A 182 -7.47 -18.18 -1.61
C GLY A 182 -8.68 -17.28 -1.92
N ASN A 183 -9.04 -16.35 -1.03
CA ASN A 183 -10.11 -15.37 -1.27
C ASN A 183 -9.65 -13.96 -0.89
N PRO A 184 -9.24 -13.12 -1.87
CA PRO A 184 -8.76 -11.77 -1.61
C PRO A 184 -9.77 -10.85 -0.92
N ALA A 185 -11.07 -11.01 -1.19
CA ALA A 185 -12.11 -10.20 -0.54
C ALA A 185 -12.28 -10.58 0.93
N ALA A 186 -12.23 -11.88 1.24
CA ALA A 186 -12.25 -12.37 2.62
C ALA A 186 -11.00 -11.94 3.38
N PHE A 187 -9.82 -12.07 2.76
CA PHE A 187 -8.56 -11.65 3.34
C PHE A 187 -8.56 -10.15 3.68
N LYS A 188 -8.98 -9.29 2.75
CA LYS A 188 -9.09 -7.84 3.00
C LYS A 188 -10.09 -7.50 4.10
N ARG A 189 -11.13 -8.31 4.33
CA ARG A 189 -12.07 -8.12 5.45
C ARG A 189 -11.42 -8.50 6.78
N GLU A 190 -10.72 -9.63 6.82
CA GLU A 190 -9.96 -10.07 8.00
C GLU A 190 -8.88 -9.06 8.39
N TYR A 191 -8.12 -8.57 7.41
CA TYR A 191 -7.10 -7.54 7.62
C TYR A 191 -7.70 -6.28 8.26
N ARG A 192 -8.86 -5.80 7.76
CA ARG A 192 -9.54 -4.64 8.36
C ARG A 192 -10.03 -4.92 9.77
N ALA A 193 -10.53 -6.12 10.04
CA ALA A 193 -10.91 -6.53 11.39
C ALA A 193 -9.70 -6.63 12.35
N LEU A 194 -8.47 -6.87 11.86
CA LEU A 194 -7.25 -6.76 12.65
C LEU A 194 -6.95 -5.29 12.98
N LEU A 195 -7.00 -4.41 11.99
CA LEU A 195 -6.83 -2.95 12.21
C LEU A 195 -7.80 -2.42 13.27
N ASP A 196 -9.08 -2.82 13.19
CA ASP A 196 -10.12 -2.37 14.12
C ASP A 196 -9.90 -2.84 15.57
N ARG A 197 -9.13 -3.92 15.77
CA ARG A 197 -8.83 -4.52 17.07
C ARG A 197 -7.47 -4.11 17.64
N MET A 198 -6.69 -3.31 16.93
CA MET A 198 -5.39 -2.84 17.44
C MET A 198 -5.60 -2.06 18.76
N PRO A 199 -4.82 -2.35 19.82
CA PRO A 199 -4.97 -1.71 21.12
C PRO A 199 -4.32 -0.31 21.13
N LEU A 200 -4.83 0.60 20.29
CA LEU A 200 -4.33 1.96 20.13
C LEU A 200 -5.23 2.97 20.84
N ASP A 201 -4.62 3.84 21.64
CA ASP A 201 -5.28 5.05 22.14
C ASP A 201 -5.45 6.10 21.03
N ASP A 202 -6.17 7.19 21.32
CA ASP A 202 -6.48 8.22 20.33
C ASP A 202 -5.24 8.97 19.80
N LEU A 203 -4.19 9.10 20.62
CA LEU A 203 -2.95 9.73 20.19
C LEU A 203 -2.20 8.81 19.22
N GLU A 204 -2.10 7.54 19.57
CA GLU A 204 -1.44 6.53 18.76
C GLU A 204 -2.18 6.29 17.44
N ARG A 205 -3.52 6.26 17.46
CA ARG A 205 -4.33 6.23 16.23
C ARG A 205 -3.96 7.38 15.30
N ARG A 206 -3.93 8.62 15.78
CA ARG A 206 -3.56 9.78 14.96
C ARG A 206 -2.15 9.63 14.38
N ARG A 207 -1.17 9.21 15.18
CA ARG A 207 0.19 8.97 14.71
C ARG A 207 0.23 7.94 13.58
N VAL A 208 -0.49 6.83 13.69
CA VAL A 208 -0.57 5.80 12.65
C VAL A 208 -1.28 6.32 11.40
N LEU A 209 -2.32 7.15 11.53
CA LEU A 209 -2.98 7.80 10.39
C LEU A 209 -2.03 8.75 9.65
N ASP A 210 -1.25 9.55 10.38
CA ASP A 210 -0.25 10.46 9.79
C ASP A 210 0.87 9.68 9.10
N GLU A 211 1.32 8.57 9.70
CA GLU A 211 2.30 7.69 9.08
C GLU A 211 1.75 7.00 7.83
N GLY A 212 0.45 6.65 7.80
CA GLY A 212 -0.22 6.13 6.61
C GLY A 212 -0.17 7.15 5.46
N GLN A 213 -0.45 8.41 5.74
CA GLN A 213 -0.32 9.49 4.75
C GLN A 213 1.13 9.65 4.29
N ARG A 214 2.10 9.54 5.20
CA ARG A 214 3.53 9.58 4.89
C ARG A 214 3.97 8.41 4.01
N ALA A 215 3.45 7.20 4.25
CA ALA A 215 3.72 6.02 3.43
C ALA A 215 3.30 6.24 1.97
N PHE A 216 2.12 6.84 1.74
CA PHE A 216 1.71 7.21 0.40
C PHE A 216 2.59 8.31 -0.20
N ALA A 217 2.94 9.35 0.56
CA ALA A 217 3.82 10.42 0.08
C ALA A 217 5.20 9.88 -0.34
N MET A 218 5.78 8.96 0.43
CA MET A 218 7.02 8.28 0.06
C MET A 218 6.87 7.43 -1.20
N ASN A 219 5.73 6.76 -1.36
CA ASN A 219 5.44 6.01 -2.58
C ASN A 219 5.33 6.92 -3.81
N THR A 220 4.67 8.08 -3.66
CA THR A 220 4.57 9.09 -4.72
C THR A 220 5.95 9.65 -5.08
N ALA A 221 6.82 9.93 -4.11
CA ALA A 221 8.18 10.38 -4.37
C ALA A 221 9.00 9.39 -5.21
N VAL A 222 8.80 8.07 -5.01
CA VAL A 222 9.41 7.05 -5.89
C VAL A 222 8.89 7.17 -7.33
N PHE A 223 7.59 7.41 -7.52
CA PHE A 223 7.03 7.63 -8.85
C PHE A 223 7.52 8.91 -9.51
N GLU A 224 7.73 9.98 -8.73
CA GLU A 224 8.28 11.25 -9.22
C GLU A 224 9.71 11.08 -9.72
N GLU A 225 10.59 10.45 -8.95
CA GLU A 225 11.98 10.18 -9.37
C GLU A 225 12.04 9.22 -10.58
N LEU A 226 11.12 8.23 -10.65
CA LEU A 226 10.98 7.40 -11.85
C LEU A 226 10.50 8.19 -13.07
N ALA A 227 9.60 9.18 -12.89
CA ALA A 227 9.18 10.06 -13.99
C ALA A 227 10.33 10.94 -14.50
N GLU A 228 11.26 11.33 -13.62
CA GLU A 228 12.47 12.08 -14.00
C GLU A 228 13.44 11.22 -14.82
N GLU A 229 13.62 9.94 -14.47
CA GLU A 229 14.44 8.99 -15.25
C GLU A 229 13.78 8.63 -16.60
N PHE A 230 12.44 8.60 -16.66
CA PHE A 230 11.66 8.21 -17.83
C PHE A 230 10.68 9.32 -18.30
N PRO A 231 11.18 10.45 -18.84
CA PRO A 231 10.31 11.54 -19.27
C PRO A 231 9.56 11.19 -20.56
N THR A 232 8.23 11.35 -20.58
CA THR A 232 7.45 11.32 -21.82
C THR A 232 7.67 12.60 -22.63
N ARG A 233 8.12 12.47 -23.88
CA ARG A 233 8.08 13.59 -24.83
C ARG A 233 6.66 13.76 -25.32
N ARG A 234 5.82 14.52 -24.61
CA ARG A 234 4.55 14.96 -25.22
C ARG A 234 4.87 15.96 -26.33
N PRO A 235 4.49 15.72 -27.59
CA PRO A 235 4.54 16.77 -28.59
C PRO A 235 3.59 17.89 -28.13
N SER A 236 4.13 19.11 -28.06
CA SER A 236 3.39 20.36 -27.85
C SER A 236 2.34 20.59 -28.93
#